data_AF-A0A2V5XVY1-F1
#
_entry.id   AF-A0A2V5XVY1-F1
#
_cell.length_a   1.000
_cell.length_b   1.000
_cell.length_c   1.000
_cell.angle_alpha   90.00
_cell.angle_beta   90.00
_cell.angle_gamma   90.00
#
_symmetry.space_group_name_H-M   'P 1'
#
loop_
_entity.id
_entity.type
_entity.pdbx_description
1 polymer ?
#
loop_
_entity_poly.entity_id
_entity_poly.type
_entity_poly.pdbx_seq_one_letter_code
_entity_poly.pdbx_strand_id
1 'polypeptide(L)'
;ALNYQCSNTFQGLAIQNSTGKAYFQVRDVNGVGGAVLSPSSLTSNMFHHLVGVREATGSGKTVKLYVDGALVASAPDLSTGSLAANTADYIGRRFPCADTGTFNGLIDEPTIFNRALSVAEIQAIYNAGSAGKCKPQCTPPPPNMISWWPADGSARDIQGSNNGTPLNGAMFAPGKVGQAFSFDGVNDYVRVPDNPNLYPGTGPLSVDAWIRTPQIPGHYATIISHYECANSCPSLQASSLYSLYVNPDGKLEGELRDSSNTYQALTSTTVVADNTFHHVAMVRDTTNSQFRLYVDGVPEATAVLTVTGTIKDDDGEADPVTLAATIQNSFSGCGCPVDLFSGINDEVEYLNRALSQTEIAGIVNAGSAGKCKPIPQCVAPPSNLVNWYPLGEVAQTAAADIFGGKDGTQVGGPAPLAGKVGSALNFDGVNDKVIVNSTFQFHQPGDATLEFWLNTPATGHQAVFWTRGDDADTNRFNIFVNGDQTFGFDYRSPSGALHSLLGQCCTGFPIPPNTWTHLTITRTGNTYRFYVNATLAASAVDASPDLPTSTAWQMSGRGGFLYKGSLDEVSIYNRALSQAEICRR
;
A
#
# COMPACT_ATOMS: atom_id res chain seq x y z
N ALA A 1 -24.65 34.34 -25.32
CA ALA A 1 -23.57 34.00 -26.27
C ALA A 1 -22.46 33.32 -25.47
N LEU A 2 -22.10 32.07 -25.78
CA LEU A 2 -21.01 31.34 -25.12
C LEU A 2 -19.73 31.59 -25.89
N ASN A 3 -18.83 32.41 -25.34
CA ASN A 3 -17.49 32.62 -25.91
C ASN A 3 -16.68 31.33 -25.69
N TYR A 4 -16.37 30.65 -26.79
CA TYR A 4 -15.97 29.24 -26.85
C TYR A 4 -14.46 29.06 -27.07
N GLN A 5 -13.59 29.98 -26.62
CA GLN A 5 -12.18 29.99 -27.00
C GLN A 5 -11.24 30.25 -25.81
N CYS A 6 -10.73 29.18 -25.18
CA CYS A 6 -9.55 29.26 -24.30
C CYS A 6 -8.40 28.31 -24.74
N SER A 7 -8.64 27.47 -25.73
CA SER A 7 -7.66 26.61 -26.39
C SER A 7 -8.24 26.22 -27.74
N ASN A 8 -7.40 26.15 -28.77
CA ASN A 8 -7.83 25.64 -30.06
C ASN A 8 -8.09 24.13 -29.99
N THR A 9 -7.34 23.39 -29.18
CA THR A 9 -7.52 21.95 -28.97
C THR A 9 -8.39 21.65 -27.75
N PHE A 10 -9.37 20.76 -27.88
CA PHE A 10 -10.23 20.32 -26.77
C PHE A 10 -10.68 18.87 -26.93
N GLN A 11 -10.56 18.08 -25.87
CA GLN A 11 -11.14 16.75 -25.76
C GLN A 11 -11.85 16.70 -24.41
N GLY A 12 -13.16 16.44 -24.39
CA GLY A 12 -13.87 16.45 -23.12
C GLY A 12 -15.26 15.87 -23.18
N LEU A 13 -15.59 15.17 -22.10
CA LEU A 13 -16.91 14.66 -21.76
C LEU A 13 -17.36 15.40 -20.50
N ALA A 14 -18.52 16.06 -20.55
CA ALA A 14 -18.99 16.88 -19.42
C ALA A 14 -20.50 17.09 -19.48
N ILE A 15 -21.04 17.73 -18.43
CA ILE A 15 -22.44 18.14 -18.34
C ILE A 15 -22.50 19.67 -18.43
N GLN A 16 -23.41 20.19 -19.26
CA GLN A 16 -23.61 21.62 -19.38
C GLN A 16 -24.39 22.18 -18.18
N ASN A 17 -23.80 23.09 -17.42
CA ASN A 17 -24.44 23.71 -16.25
C ASN A 17 -25.79 24.39 -16.56
N SER A 18 -25.94 24.99 -17.75
CA SER A 18 -27.16 25.72 -18.11
C SER A 18 -28.33 24.83 -18.51
N THR A 19 -28.07 23.59 -18.95
CA THR A 19 -29.10 22.71 -19.53
C THR A 19 -29.19 21.33 -18.87
N GLY A 20 -28.21 20.95 -18.06
CA GLY A 20 -28.10 19.59 -17.50
C GLY A 20 -27.79 18.51 -18.54
N LYS A 21 -27.49 18.87 -19.78
CA LYS A 21 -27.21 17.91 -20.86
C LYS A 21 -25.76 17.43 -20.81
N ALA A 22 -25.55 16.12 -20.93
CA ALA A 22 -24.24 15.57 -21.27
C ALA A 22 -23.81 16.03 -22.67
N TYR A 23 -22.52 16.32 -22.84
CA TYR A 23 -21.90 16.61 -24.11
C TYR A 23 -20.52 15.95 -24.22
N PHE A 24 -20.16 15.54 -25.43
CA PHE A 24 -18.82 15.08 -25.78
C PHE A 24 -18.30 15.89 -26.96
N GLN A 25 -17.07 16.37 -26.88
CA GLN A 25 -16.46 17.18 -27.92
C GLN A 25 -15.00 16.81 -28.14
N VAL A 26 -14.62 16.81 -29.41
CA VAL A 26 -13.25 16.73 -29.89
C VAL A 26 -12.99 17.92 -30.81
N ARG A 27 -11.84 18.56 -30.65
CA ARG A 27 -11.41 19.73 -31.42
C ARG A 27 -9.89 19.72 -31.54
N ASP A 28 -9.38 19.89 -32.75
CA ASP A 28 -7.95 19.91 -33.08
C ASP A 28 -7.31 21.30 -32.93
N VAL A 29 -5.98 21.36 -33.13
CA VAL A 29 -5.19 22.59 -33.10
C VAL A 29 -5.67 23.70 -34.06
N ASN A 30 -6.44 23.36 -35.10
CA ASN A 30 -7.02 24.31 -36.05
C ASN A 30 -8.40 24.79 -35.60
N GLY A 31 -8.88 24.34 -34.43
CA GLY A 31 -10.20 24.64 -33.90
C GLY A 31 -11.33 23.83 -34.55
N VAL A 32 -11.00 22.81 -35.35
CA VAL A 32 -11.95 21.99 -36.12
C VAL A 32 -12.19 20.65 -35.41
N GLY A 33 -13.42 20.14 -35.46
CA GLY A 33 -13.74 18.84 -34.86
C GLY A 33 -15.22 18.52 -34.88
N GLY A 34 -15.66 17.75 -33.89
CA GLY A 34 -17.05 17.31 -33.73
C GLY A 34 -17.53 17.47 -32.29
N ALA A 35 -18.81 17.78 -32.12
CA ALA A 35 -19.45 17.85 -30.82
C ALA A 35 -20.85 17.24 -30.86
N VAL A 36 -21.21 16.56 -29.79
CA VAL A 36 -22.52 15.93 -29.60
C VAL A 36 -23.08 16.29 -28.23
N LEU A 37 -24.39 16.50 -28.16
CA LEU A 37 -25.12 16.75 -26.92
C LEU A 37 -26.24 15.71 -26.79
N SER A 38 -26.51 15.30 -25.56
CA SER A 38 -27.69 14.51 -25.23
C SER A 38 -28.99 15.27 -25.57
N PRO A 39 -30.06 14.56 -25.99
CA PRO A 39 -31.31 15.18 -26.40
C PRO A 39 -32.06 15.81 -25.21
N SER A 40 -31.92 15.25 -24.02
CA SER A 40 -32.55 15.67 -22.76
C SER A 40 -31.52 15.92 -21.66
N SER A 41 -31.90 16.68 -20.64
CA SER A 41 -31.11 16.83 -19.42
C SER A 41 -30.99 15.50 -18.68
N LEU A 42 -29.85 15.26 -18.04
CA LEU A 42 -29.69 14.17 -17.09
C LEU A 42 -30.52 14.43 -15.83
N THR A 43 -30.98 13.37 -15.19
CA THR A 43 -31.69 13.45 -13.91
C THR A 43 -30.71 13.72 -12.77
N SER A 44 -31.01 14.69 -11.92
CA SER A 44 -30.15 15.07 -10.79
C SER A 44 -30.16 14.02 -9.67
N ASN A 45 -29.07 13.94 -8.91
CA ASN A 45 -28.90 13.03 -7.76
C ASN A 45 -29.02 11.53 -8.09
N MET A 46 -28.75 11.15 -9.34
CA MET A 46 -28.58 9.76 -9.76
C MET A 46 -27.27 9.59 -10.52
N PHE A 47 -26.65 8.42 -10.40
CA PHE A 47 -25.52 8.05 -11.25
C PHE A 47 -25.98 7.82 -12.68
N HIS A 48 -25.23 8.35 -13.64
CA HIS A 48 -25.39 8.11 -15.07
C HIS A 48 -24.08 7.59 -15.65
N HIS A 49 -24.15 6.63 -16.56
CA HIS A 49 -22.99 6.16 -17.31
C HIS A 49 -22.84 6.97 -18.60
N LEU A 50 -21.77 7.75 -18.72
CA LEU A 50 -21.50 8.60 -19.87
C LEU A 50 -20.29 8.09 -20.65
N VAL A 51 -20.43 7.91 -21.96
CA VAL A 51 -19.32 7.49 -22.84
C VAL A 51 -19.25 8.40 -24.05
N GLY A 52 -18.09 9.04 -24.24
CA GLY A 52 -17.69 9.69 -25.48
C GLY A 52 -16.84 8.74 -26.32
N VAL A 53 -17.29 8.43 -27.54
CA VAL A 53 -16.52 7.59 -28.48
C VAL A 53 -16.09 8.42 -29.66
N ARG A 54 -14.80 8.36 -30.00
CA ARG A 54 -14.25 8.93 -31.24
C ARG A 54 -13.80 7.80 -32.15
N GLU A 55 -14.43 7.68 -33.31
CA GLU A 55 -13.99 6.79 -34.38
C GLU A 55 -13.17 7.59 -35.37
N ALA A 56 -11.85 7.40 -35.35
CA ALA A 56 -10.88 8.24 -36.07
C ALA A 56 -10.33 7.60 -37.35
N THR A 57 -10.67 6.34 -37.63
CA THR A 57 -10.19 5.55 -38.76
C THR A 57 -11.28 5.43 -39.84
N GLY A 58 -10.88 5.40 -41.11
CA GLY A 58 -11.79 5.31 -42.27
C GLY A 58 -12.26 6.67 -42.82
N SER A 59 -13.09 6.63 -43.87
CA SER A 59 -13.54 7.82 -44.63
C SER A 59 -14.69 8.61 -43.97
N GLY A 60 -15.11 8.22 -42.76
CA GLY A 60 -16.22 8.85 -42.04
C GLY A 60 -15.95 8.89 -40.54
N LYS A 61 -15.03 9.76 -40.11
CA LYS A 61 -14.72 9.93 -38.67
C LYS A 61 -15.96 10.43 -37.95
N THR A 62 -16.22 9.92 -36.74
CA THR A 62 -17.39 10.33 -35.94
C THR A 62 -17.03 10.56 -34.47
N VAL A 63 -17.82 11.43 -33.84
CA VAL A 63 -17.98 11.47 -32.39
C VAL A 63 -19.36 10.95 -32.02
N LYS A 64 -19.44 10.15 -30.96
CA LYS A 64 -20.68 9.57 -30.45
C LYS A 64 -20.77 9.81 -28.94
N LEU A 65 -21.98 10.02 -28.46
CA LEU A 65 -22.29 10.14 -27.03
C LEU A 65 -23.28 9.04 -26.67
N TYR A 66 -22.92 8.27 -25.65
CA TYR A 66 -23.79 7.30 -25.01
C TYR A 66 -24.16 7.78 -23.61
N VAL A 67 -25.41 7.59 -23.23
CA VAL A 67 -25.94 7.83 -21.89
C VAL A 67 -26.63 6.54 -21.46
N ASP A 68 -26.23 6.01 -20.31
CA ASP A 68 -26.82 4.82 -19.71
C ASP A 68 -26.83 3.61 -20.68
N GLY A 69 -25.70 3.43 -21.37
CA GLY A 69 -25.47 2.35 -22.33
C GLY A 69 -26.04 2.60 -23.74
N ALA A 70 -26.96 3.55 -23.91
CA ALA A 70 -27.62 3.82 -25.19
C ALA A 70 -26.94 4.94 -25.98
N LEU A 71 -26.81 4.79 -27.31
CA LEU A 71 -26.35 5.86 -28.20
C LEU A 71 -27.41 6.97 -28.25
N VAL A 72 -27.08 8.16 -27.77
CA VAL A 72 -28.03 9.29 -27.74
C VAL A 72 -27.74 10.39 -28.76
N ALA A 73 -26.50 10.46 -29.27
CA ALA A 73 -26.12 11.42 -30.30
C ALA A 73 -24.87 10.98 -31.07
N SER A 74 -24.79 11.36 -32.35
CA SER A 74 -23.63 11.16 -33.20
C SER A 74 -23.46 12.34 -34.17
N ALA A 75 -22.22 12.72 -34.45
CA ALA A 75 -21.87 13.75 -35.42
C ALA A 75 -20.56 13.41 -36.14
N PRO A 76 -20.32 13.97 -37.34
CA PRO A 76 -19.01 13.88 -37.99
C PRO A 76 -17.91 14.50 -37.11
N ASP A 77 -16.74 13.87 -37.10
CA ASP A 77 -15.52 14.48 -36.60
C ASP A 77 -14.74 15.08 -37.79
N LEU A 78 -14.73 16.40 -37.86
CA LEU A 78 -14.10 17.13 -38.95
C LEU A 78 -12.61 17.44 -38.69
N SER A 79 -12.03 16.92 -37.61
CA SER A 79 -10.63 17.19 -37.28
C SER A 79 -9.66 16.74 -38.39
N THR A 80 -8.75 17.64 -38.73
CA THR A 80 -7.68 17.47 -39.73
C THR A 80 -6.29 17.64 -39.10
N GLY A 81 -6.19 18.31 -37.95
CA GLY A 81 -4.96 18.55 -37.20
C GLY A 81 -4.75 17.60 -36.02
N SER A 82 -3.66 17.84 -35.27
CA SER A 82 -3.34 17.10 -34.05
C SER A 82 -4.35 17.38 -32.93
N LEU A 83 -4.65 16.35 -32.13
CA LEU A 83 -5.40 16.45 -30.88
C LEU A 83 -4.49 16.43 -29.64
N ALA A 84 -3.18 16.24 -29.83
CA ALA A 84 -2.22 16.24 -28.73
C ALA A 84 -2.18 17.63 -28.07
N ALA A 85 -2.37 17.65 -26.76
CA ALA A 85 -2.15 18.82 -25.93
C ALA A 85 -1.02 18.49 -24.94
N ASN A 86 -0.06 19.40 -24.77
CA ASN A 86 1.04 19.24 -23.81
C ASN A 86 0.61 19.69 -22.39
N THR A 87 -0.63 19.39 -22.01
CA THR A 87 -1.23 19.82 -20.74
C THR A 87 -1.83 18.61 -20.03
N ALA A 88 -1.88 18.67 -18.70
CA ALA A 88 -2.51 17.61 -17.90
C ALA A 88 -3.99 17.42 -18.27
N ASP A 89 -4.47 16.18 -18.13
CA ASP A 89 -5.89 15.88 -18.12
C ASP A 89 -6.51 16.31 -16.79
N TYR A 90 -7.77 16.77 -16.83
CA TYR A 90 -8.48 17.22 -15.64
C TYR A 90 -9.78 16.45 -15.47
N ILE A 91 -10.02 15.97 -14.25
CA ILE A 91 -11.28 15.38 -13.81
C ILE A 91 -11.94 16.35 -12.84
N GLY A 92 -13.24 16.58 -13.00
CA GLY A 92 -14.02 17.45 -12.11
C GLY A 92 -13.84 18.96 -12.32
N ARG A 93 -13.02 19.39 -13.28
CA ARG A 93 -12.91 20.81 -13.66
C ARG A 93 -12.41 20.99 -15.09
N ARG A 94 -12.60 22.18 -15.63
CA ARG A 94 -11.94 22.66 -16.85
C ARG A 94 -10.83 23.67 -16.52
N PHE A 95 -9.64 23.50 -17.09
CA PHE A 95 -8.50 24.43 -17.01
C PHE A 95 -8.02 24.77 -18.44
N PRO A 96 -7.48 25.95 -18.78
CA PRO A 96 -7.22 27.15 -17.95
C PRO A 96 -8.29 28.26 -18.05
N CYS A 97 -9.51 28.01 -18.54
CA CYS A 97 -10.57 29.02 -18.49
C CYS A 97 -10.93 29.30 -17.02
N ALA A 98 -11.18 30.57 -16.67
CA ALA A 98 -11.57 31.05 -15.34
C ALA A 98 -12.44 30.06 -14.54
N ASP A 99 -12.21 29.96 -13.21
CA ASP A 99 -12.67 29.02 -12.17
C ASP A 99 -14.16 28.60 -12.11
N THR A 100 -14.94 28.96 -13.13
CA THR A 100 -16.39 28.79 -13.27
C THR A 100 -16.84 27.42 -13.81
N GLY A 101 -15.91 26.52 -14.13
CA GLY A 101 -16.17 25.23 -14.76
C GLY A 101 -15.90 24.01 -13.88
N THR A 102 -16.17 24.08 -12.58
CA THR A 102 -16.05 22.94 -11.65
C THR A 102 -17.29 22.06 -11.70
N PHE A 103 -17.08 20.76 -11.56
CA PHE A 103 -18.13 19.77 -11.43
C PHE A 103 -18.51 19.64 -9.96
N ASN A 104 -19.80 19.85 -9.66
CA ASN A 104 -20.36 19.63 -8.33
C ASN A 104 -21.18 18.34 -8.33
N GLY A 105 -20.53 17.23 -7.96
CA GLY A 105 -21.13 15.90 -7.94
C GLY A 105 -20.08 14.82 -7.69
N LEU A 106 -20.51 13.56 -7.78
CA LEU A 106 -19.63 12.41 -7.66
C LEU A 106 -19.23 11.92 -9.07
N ILE A 107 -17.95 11.58 -9.24
CA ILE A 107 -17.43 10.90 -10.43
C ILE A 107 -16.86 9.57 -9.94
N ASP A 108 -17.21 8.49 -10.61
CA ASP A 108 -16.67 7.17 -10.32
C ASP A 108 -16.22 6.48 -11.62
N GLU A 109 -15.18 5.65 -11.49
CA GLU A 109 -14.52 4.88 -12.56
C GLU A 109 -14.23 5.63 -13.89
N PRO A 110 -13.63 6.85 -13.86
CA PRO A 110 -13.21 7.51 -15.09
C PRO A 110 -12.18 6.65 -15.83
N THR A 111 -12.39 6.41 -17.13
CA THR A 111 -11.51 5.56 -17.94
C THR A 111 -11.35 6.12 -19.34
N ILE A 112 -10.12 6.12 -19.84
CA ILE A 112 -9.78 6.52 -21.21
C ILE A 112 -9.21 5.29 -21.92
N PHE A 113 -9.73 4.99 -23.11
CA PHE A 113 -9.25 3.90 -23.95
C PHE A 113 -8.47 4.48 -25.13
N ASN A 114 -7.37 3.83 -25.51
CA ASN A 114 -6.61 4.16 -26.72
C ASN A 114 -7.27 3.65 -28.01
N ARG A 115 -8.51 3.15 -27.92
CA ARG A 115 -9.32 2.66 -29.03
C ARG A 115 -10.79 3.05 -28.83
N ALA A 116 -11.55 3.08 -29.92
CA ALA A 116 -13.00 3.17 -29.85
C ALA A 116 -13.58 1.89 -29.21
N LEU A 117 -14.48 2.06 -28.25
CA LEU A 117 -15.27 0.95 -27.70
C LEU A 117 -16.40 0.58 -28.66
N SER A 118 -16.68 -0.71 -28.78
CA SER A 118 -17.86 -1.22 -29.46
C SER A 118 -19.12 -1.00 -28.63
N VAL A 119 -20.29 -1.03 -29.28
CA VAL A 119 -21.60 -0.93 -28.60
C VAL A 119 -21.77 -2.02 -27.55
N ALA A 120 -21.31 -3.24 -27.84
CA ALA A 120 -21.40 -4.36 -26.90
C ALA A 120 -20.55 -4.14 -25.64
N GLU A 121 -19.35 -3.58 -25.78
CA GLU A 121 -18.48 -3.24 -24.64
C GLU A 121 -19.09 -2.13 -23.77
N ILE A 122 -19.67 -1.10 -24.40
CA ILE A 122 -20.34 -0.01 -23.68
C ILE A 122 -21.55 -0.54 -22.90
N GLN A 123 -22.34 -1.40 -23.52
CA GLN A 123 -23.50 -2.02 -22.87
C GLN A 123 -23.07 -2.96 -21.74
N ALA A 124 -21.99 -3.72 -21.91
CA ALA A 124 -21.45 -4.58 -20.86
C ALA A 124 -20.98 -3.77 -19.64
N ILE A 125 -20.27 -2.65 -19.85
CA ILE A 125 -19.85 -1.73 -18.78
C ILE A 125 -21.07 -1.14 -18.07
N TYR A 126 -22.08 -0.67 -18.81
CA TYR A 126 -23.30 -0.14 -18.20
C TYR A 126 -24.05 -1.21 -17.37
N ASN A 127 -24.23 -2.40 -17.94
CA ASN A 127 -24.96 -3.51 -17.31
C ASN A 127 -24.25 -4.05 -16.07
N ALA A 128 -22.95 -3.83 -15.92
CA ALA A 128 -22.24 -4.15 -14.68
C ALA A 128 -22.79 -3.36 -13.48
N GLY A 129 -23.44 -2.22 -13.72
CA GLY A 129 -24.09 -1.42 -12.68
C GLY A 129 -23.11 -1.05 -11.57
N SER A 130 -23.52 -1.27 -10.31
CA SER A 130 -22.69 -1.00 -9.14
C SER A 130 -21.48 -1.94 -9.00
N ALA A 131 -21.38 -3.02 -9.79
CA ALA A 131 -20.19 -3.87 -9.79
C ALA A 131 -18.99 -3.21 -10.50
N GLY A 132 -19.24 -2.24 -11.38
CA GLY A 132 -18.20 -1.50 -12.09
C GLY A 132 -17.40 -2.34 -13.09
N LYS A 133 -16.30 -1.78 -13.60
CA LYS A 133 -15.35 -2.51 -14.44
C LYS A 133 -14.52 -3.44 -13.55
N CYS A 134 -14.21 -4.65 -14.03
CA CYS A 134 -13.24 -5.51 -13.34
C CYS A 134 -11.91 -4.75 -13.20
N LYS A 135 -11.51 -4.47 -11.95
CA LYS A 135 -10.16 -3.99 -11.66
C LYS A 135 -9.17 -5.06 -12.13
N PRO A 136 -8.01 -4.69 -12.71
CA PRO A 136 -6.98 -5.68 -13.02
C PRO A 136 -6.76 -6.53 -11.77
N GLN A 137 -6.96 -7.83 -11.92
CA GLN A 137 -6.75 -8.74 -10.80
C GLN A 137 -5.25 -8.92 -10.67
N CYS A 138 -4.76 -8.90 -9.43
CA CYS A 138 -3.38 -9.23 -9.18
C CYS A 138 -3.09 -10.65 -9.68
N THR A 139 -1.87 -10.90 -10.15
CA THR A 139 -1.43 -12.27 -10.50
C THR A 139 -0.93 -12.98 -9.24
N PRO A 140 -1.14 -14.29 -9.07
CA PRO A 140 -0.47 -15.02 -7.99
C PRO A 140 1.05 -14.81 -8.04
N PRO A 141 1.72 -14.55 -6.90
CA PRO A 141 3.17 -14.44 -6.89
C PRO A 141 3.80 -15.79 -7.27
N PRO A 142 4.97 -15.78 -7.95
CA PRO A 142 5.70 -17.02 -8.21
C PRO A 142 5.95 -17.80 -6.90
N PRO A 143 5.77 -19.13 -6.89
CA PRO A 143 5.94 -19.93 -5.69
C PRO A 143 7.40 -19.95 -5.22
N ASN A 144 7.60 -20.14 -3.92
CA ASN A 144 8.90 -20.25 -3.25
C ASN A 144 9.82 -19.03 -3.45
N MET A 145 9.22 -17.84 -3.53
CA MET A 145 9.95 -16.58 -3.46
C MET A 145 10.67 -16.47 -2.11
N ILE A 146 11.91 -15.96 -2.13
CA ILE A 146 12.72 -15.84 -0.92
C ILE A 146 12.58 -14.45 -0.31
N SER A 147 12.61 -13.41 -1.16
CA SER A 147 12.43 -12.03 -0.74
C SER A 147 11.59 -11.26 -1.73
N TRP A 148 10.76 -10.35 -1.21
CA TRP A 148 10.01 -9.38 -2.00
C TRP A 148 9.96 -8.05 -1.27
N TRP A 149 10.51 -7.00 -1.89
CA TRP A 149 10.44 -5.63 -1.42
C TRP A 149 9.49 -4.82 -2.30
N PRO A 150 8.20 -4.69 -1.92
CA PRO A 150 7.24 -3.91 -2.68
C PRO A 150 7.48 -2.41 -2.60
N ALA A 151 8.19 -1.94 -1.57
CA ALA A 151 8.42 -0.52 -1.32
C ALA A 151 7.14 0.33 -1.10
N ASP A 152 6.08 -0.28 -0.57
CA ASP A 152 4.83 0.38 -0.14
C ASP A 152 5.00 1.22 1.13
N GLY A 153 5.86 2.24 1.10
CA GLY A 153 6.16 3.09 2.26
C GLY A 153 7.10 2.44 3.29
N SER A 154 7.67 1.27 2.99
CA SER A 154 8.68 0.63 3.82
C SER A 154 9.61 -0.25 2.98
N ALA A 155 10.83 -0.49 3.47
CA ALA A 155 11.78 -1.43 2.86
C ALA A 155 11.63 -2.87 3.38
N ARG A 156 10.44 -3.24 3.88
CA ARG A 156 10.21 -4.58 4.43
C ARG A 156 10.20 -5.63 3.32
N ASP A 157 10.79 -6.77 3.62
CA ASP A 157 10.59 -7.99 2.87
C ASP A 157 9.27 -8.62 3.32
N ILE A 158 8.32 -8.79 2.40
CA ILE A 158 6.99 -9.34 2.72
C ILE A 158 6.88 -10.85 2.49
N GLN A 159 7.95 -11.51 2.04
CA GLN A 159 8.02 -12.96 1.87
C GLN A 159 8.90 -13.62 2.93
N GLY A 160 10.05 -13.02 3.22
CA GLY A 160 11.03 -13.53 4.16
C GLY A 160 11.32 -12.56 5.31
N SER A 161 12.56 -12.60 5.80
CA SER A 161 13.07 -11.74 6.87
C SER A 161 14.16 -10.78 6.39
N ASN A 162 14.37 -10.69 5.07
CA ASN A 162 15.46 -9.93 4.47
C ASN A 162 15.11 -8.44 4.37
N ASN A 163 14.68 -7.83 5.48
CA ASN A 163 14.25 -6.44 5.50
C ASN A 163 15.40 -5.50 5.11
N GLY A 164 15.12 -4.57 4.20
CA GLY A 164 16.03 -3.51 3.83
C GLY A 164 15.99 -2.32 4.79
N THR A 165 17.03 -1.51 4.74
CA THR A 165 17.12 -0.20 5.39
C THR A 165 17.38 0.87 4.33
N PRO A 166 16.46 1.81 4.08
CA PRO A 166 16.72 2.96 3.23
C PRO A 166 17.80 3.84 3.86
N LEU A 167 18.77 4.29 3.06
CA LEU A 167 19.89 5.10 3.52
C LEU A 167 19.98 6.41 2.74
N ASN A 168 20.61 7.40 3.37
CA ASN A 168 21.01 8.70 2.80
C ASN A 168 19.92 9.63 2.28
N GLY A 169 18.66 9.24 2.36
CA GLY A 169 17.56 10.07 1.85
C GLY A 169 16.57 9.30 1.01
N ALA A 170 16.84 8.04 0.67
CA ALA A 170 15.95 7.18 -0.11
C ALA A 170 14.49 7.27 0.38
N MET A 171 13.60 7.73 -0.50
CA MET A 171 12.19 8.01 -0.21
C MET A 171 11.27 6.98 -0.86
N PHE A 172 9.96 7.18 -0.69
CA PHE A 172 8.91 6.46 -1.38
C PHE A 172 8.12 7.40 -2.29
N ALA A 173 7.75 6.93 -3.47
CA ALA A 173 6.95 7.67 -4.45
C ALA A 173 5.97 6.71 -5.15
N PRO A 174 4.98 7.20 -5.92
CA PRO A 174 4.10 6.33 -6.69
C PRO A 174 4.89 5.39 -7.63
N GLY A 175 4.64 4.09 -7.48
CA GLY A 175 5.25 3.00 -8.23
C GLY A 175 4.43 2.56 -9.44
N LYS A 176 4.84 1.47 -10.07
CA LYS A 176 4.00 0.70 -11.00
C LYS A 176 2.84 0.07 -10.22
N VAL A 177 3.12 -0.48 -9.04
CA VAL A 177 2.19 -1.15 -8.13
C VAL A 177 2.27 -0.47 -6.76
N GLY A 178 1.29 0.38 -6.42
CA GLY A 178 1.30 1.06 -5.13
C GLY A 178 2.39 2.13 -5.02
N GLN A 179 3.22 2.08 -3.97
CA GLN A 179 4.40 2.94 -3.85
C GLN A 179 5.68 2.13 -4.13
N ALA A 180 6.73 2.85 -4.49
CA ALA A 180 8.02 2.32 -4.87
C ALA A 180 9.14 3.08 -4.17
N PHE A 181 10.35 2.54 -4.18
CA PHE A 181 11.52 3.30 -3.76
C PHE A 181 11.80 4.41 -4.79
N SER A 182 12.20 5.58 -4.29
CA SER A 182 12.61 6.73 -5.09
C SER A 182 14.02 7.13 -4.70
N PHE A 183 14.92 7.12 -5.69
CA PHE A 183 16.35 7.41 -5.52
C PHE A 183 16.74 8.64 -6.33
N ASP A 184 17.57 9.51 -5.75
CA ASP A 184 18.03 10.73 -6.41
C ASP A 184 19.21 10.54 -7.38
N GLY A 185 19.90 9.39 -7.31
CA GLY A 185 21.10 9.10 -8.09
C GLY A 185 22.39 9.72 -7.55
N VAL A 186 22.38 10.25 -6.32
CA VAL A 186 23.52 10.93 -5.70
C VAL A 186 24.18 10.08 -4.62
N ASN A 187 23.38 9.50 -3.71
CA ASN A 187 23.89 8.60 -2.66
C ASN A 187 22.82 7.69 -2.05
N ASP A 188 21.58 7.75 -2.53
CA ASP A 188 20.46 6.97 -2.02
C ASP A 188 20.57 5.49 -2.42
N TYR A 189 20.33 4.59 -1.46
CA TYR A 189 20.20 3.16 -1.72
C TYR A 189 19.47 2.46 -0.57
N VAL A 190 19.08 1.21 -0.77
CA VAL A 190 18.57 0.34 0.30
C VAL A 190 19.59 -0.74 0.59
N ARG A 191 19.97 -0.88 1.86
CA ARG A 191 20.85 -1.95 2.33
C ARG A 191 20.02 -3.09 2.93
N VAL A 192 20.11 -4.28 2.36
CA VAL A 192 19.58 -5.52 2.92
C VAL A 192 20.74 -6.24 3.63
N PRO A 193 20.63 -6.57 4.93
CA PRO A 193 21.68 -7.30 5.63
C PRO A 193 22.03 -8.61 4.93
N ASP A 194 23.29 -8.99 5.02
CA ASP A 194 23.75 -10.28 4.53
C ASP A 194 22.93 -11.43 5.14
N ASN A 195 22.59 -12.41 4.30
CA ASN A 195 21.86 -13.59 4.69
C ASN A 195 22.23 -14.78 3.79
N PRO A 196 22.58 -15.95 4.36
CA PRO A 196 22.83 -17.18 3.62
C PRO A 196 21.74 -17.57 2.60
N ASN A 197 20.48 -17.18 2.80
CA ASN A 197 19.39 -17.50 1.87
C ASN A 197 19.35 -16.62 0.61
N LEU A 198 20.17 -15.56 0.53
CA LEU A 198 20.35 -14.70 -0.65
C LEU A 198 21.47 -15.19 -1.57
N TYR A 199 22.12 -16.30 -1.22
CA TYR A 199 23.11 -16.98 -2.05
C TYR A 199 22.48 -18.15 -2.81
N PRO A 200 22.47 -18.14 -4.15
CA PRO A 200 21.85 -19.23 -4.90
C PRO A 200 22.72 -20.51 -4.93
N GLY A 201 23.99 -20.44 -4.50
CA GLY A 201 24.91 -21.56 -4.57
C GLY A 201 25.13 -22.02 -6.01
N THR A 202 25.06 -23.33 -6.24
CA THR A 202 25.02 -23.93 -7.58
C THR A 202 23.61 -23.96 -8.19
N GLY A 203 22.61 -23.48 -7.45
CA GLY A 203 21.21 -23.50 -7.83
C GLY A 203 20.80 -22.40 -8.81
N PRO A 204 19.57 -22.48 -9.33
CA PRO A 204 19.03 -21.43 -10.17
C PRO A 204 18.76 -20.13 -9.38
N LEU A 205 18.65 -19.01 -10.09
CA LEU A 205 18.39 -17.68 -9.54
C LEU A 205 17.45 -16.91 -10.48
N SER A 206 16.50 -16.17 -9.92
CA SER A 206 15.86 -15.06 -10.62
C SER A 206 15.80 -13.82 -9.74
N VAL A 207 15.99 -12.66 -10.36
CA VAL A 207 15.66 -11.36 -9.78
C VAL A 207 14.86 -10.57 -10.80
N ASP A 208 13.85 -9.84 -10.34
CA ASP A 208 13.06 -8.95 -11.18
C ASP A 208 12.58 -7.72 -10.42
N ALA A 209 12.20 -6.70 -11.18
CA ALA A 209 11.69 -5.44 -10.66
C ALA A 209 10.90 -4.69 -11.73
N TRP A 210 10.06 -3.75 -11.30
CA TRP A 210 9.60 -2.64 -12.12
C TRP A 210 10.51 -1.43 -11.92
N ILE A 211 11.00 -0.86 -13.03
CA ILE A 211 11.90 0.29 -12.99
C ILE A 211 11.34 1.46 -13.82
N ARG A 212 11.66 2.69 -13.40
CA ARG A 212 11.53 3.88 -14.24
C ARG A 212 12.69 4.82 -13.96
N THR A 213 13.60 4.94 -14.93
CA THR A 213 14.85 5.70 -14.79
C THR A 213 15.15 6.51 -16.04
N PRO A 214 15.72 7.72 -15.92
CA PRO A 214 16.23 8.45 -17.08
C PRO A 214 17.59 7.91 -17.52
N GLN A 215 17.92 8.08 -18.79
CA GLN A 215 19.28 7.87 -19.28
C GLN A 215 20.28 8.78 -18.55
N ILE A 216 21.33 8.18 -17.97
CA ILE A 216 22.49 8.91 -17.46
C ILE A 216 23.71 8.49 -18.27
N PRO A 217 24.16 9.31 -19.24
CA PRO A 217 25.29 8.97 -20.09
C PRO A 217 26.56 8.71 -19.27
N GLY A 218 27.25 7.60 -19.59
CA GLY A 218 28.52 7.24 -18.96
C GLY A 218 28.40 6.63 -17.55
N HIS A 219 27.19 6.29 -17.11
CA HIS A 219 26.91 5.84 -15.75
C HIS A 219 26.17 4.48 -15.76
N TYR A 220 26.53 3.59 -14.84
CA TYR A 220 25.79 2.36 -14.57
C TYR A 220 24.78 2.61 -13.44
N ALA A 221 23.56 2.13 -13.56
CA ALA A 221 22.51 2.34 -12.56
C ALA A 221 22.00 0.99 -12.04
N THR A 222 22.44 0.62 -10.84
CA THR A 222 22.15 -0.69 -10.23
C THR A 222 20.70 -0.80 -9.78
N ILE A 223 20.03 -1.90 -10.10
CA ILE A 223 18.66 -2.18 -9.64
C ILE A 223 18.74 -3.01 -8.35
N ILE A 224 19.45 -4.13 -8.44
CA ILE A 224 19.79 -5.02 -7.32
C ILE A 224 21.18 -5.59 -7.56
N SER A 225 22.01 -5.62 -6.52
CA SER A 225 23.35 -6.23 -6.58
C SER A 225 23.65 -6.96 -5.28
N HIS A 226 24.31 -8.10 -5.42
CA HIS A 226 25.01 -8.79 -4.35
C HIS A 226 26.44 -8.99 -4.82
N TYR A 227 27.36 -8.24 -4.22
CA TYR A 227 28.74 -8.10 -4.68
C TYR A 227 29.65 -8.50 -3.53
N GLU A 228 30.18 -9.72 -3.57
CA GLU A 228 31.00 -10.33 -2.50
C GLU A 228 32.38 -9.69 -2.45
N CYS A 229 32.44 -8.50 -1.85
CA CYS A 229 33.57 -7.57 -1.90
C CYS A 229 33.30 -6.28 -1.09
N ALA A 230 32.34 -6.27 -0.15
CA ALA A 230 31.84 -5.05 0.47
C ALA A 230 32.87 -4.38 1.40
N ASN A 231 33.68 -5.12 2.16
CA ASN A 231 34.74 -4.57 3.01
C ASN A 231 36.17 -4.94 2.57
N SER A 232 36.42 -6.06 1.88
CA SER A 232 37.77 -6.38 1.37
C SER A 232 37.76 -7.21 0.08
N CYS A 233 38.43 -6.73 -0.98
CA CYS A 233 38.63 -7.47 -2.23
C CYS A 233 40.10 -7.90 -2.43
N PRO A 234 40.54 -9.10 -2.00
CA PRO A 234 41.94 -9.52 -2.16
C PRO A 234 42.43 -9.56 -3.61
N SER A 235 41.51 -9.76 -4.57
CA SER A 235 41.79 -9.86 -6.01
C SER A 235 41.39 -8.62 -6.82
N LEU A 236 41.00 -7.52 -6.15
CA LEU A 236 40.39 -6.31 -6.73
C LEU A 236 39.04 -6.50 -7.45
N GLN A 237 38.49 -7.72 -7.45
CA GLN A 237 37.20 -8.08 -8.03
C GLN A 237 36.37 -8.88 -7.01
N ALA A 238 35.04 -8.85 -7.15
CA ALA A 238 34.16 -9.72 -6.37
C ALA A 238 34.52 -11.19 -6.57
N SER A 239 34.47 -11.94 -5.48
CA SER A 239 34.71 -13.37 -5.50
C SER A 239 33.54 -14.15 -6.11
N SER A 240 32.32 -13.67 -5.88
CA SER A 240 31.11 -14.08 -6.58
C SER A 240 30.12 -12.91 -6.62
N LEU A 241 29.20 -12.90 -7.58
CA LEU A 241 28.18 -11.86 -7.66
C LEU A 241 26.95 -12.30 -8.44
N TYR A 242 25.84 -11.62 -8.17
CA TYR A 242 24.77 -11.42 -9.14
C TYR A 242 24.37 -9.94 -9.12
N SER A 243 24.23 -9.34 -10.30
CA SER A 243 23.81 -7.94 -10.41
C SER A 243 22.91 -7.74 -11.62
N LEU A 244 21.88 -6.91 -11.44
CA LEU A 244 20.99 -6.44 -12.51
C LEU A 244 21.02 -4.91 -12.48
N TYR A 245 21.36 -4.31 -13.61
CA TYR A 245 21.56 -2.86 -13.72
C TYR A 245 21.22 -2.34 -15.12
N VAL A 246 21.19 -1.01 -15.24
CA VAL A 246 21.10 -0.32 -16.52
C VAL A 246 22.48 0.22 -16.87
N ASN A 247 22.98 -0.10 -18.06
CA ASN A 247 24.31 0.32 -18.51
C ASN A 247 24.31 1.76 -19.08
N PRO A 248 25.48 2.34 -19.41
CA PRO A 248 25.58 3.72 -19.93
C PRO A 248 24.81 3.99 -21.24
N ASP A 249 24.52 2.94 -22.02
CA ASP A 249 23.71 3.01 -23.23
C ASP A 249 22.20 2.95 -22.92
N GLY A 250 21.82 2.87 -21.64
CA GLY A 250 20.44 2.84 -21.16
C GLY A 250 19.77 1.48 -21.28
N LYS A 251 20.55 0.43 -21.53
CA LYS A 251 20.05 -0.93 -21.74
C LYS A 251 20.15 -1.73 -20.44
N LEU A 252 19.21 -2.64 -20.25
CA LEU A 252 19.28 -3.61 -19.15
C LEU A 252 20.48 -4.54 -19.38
N GLU A 253 21.25 -4.76 -18.33
CA GLU A 253 22.38 -5.67 -18.28
C GLU A 253 22.34 -6.47 -16.99
N GLY A 254 22.69 -7.75 -17.08
CA GLY A 254 22.75 -8.62 -15.92
C GLY A 254 24.00 -9.48 -15.97
N GLU A 255 24.63 -9.67 -14.83
CA GLU A 255 25.90 -10.36 -14.70
C GLU A 255 25.91 -11.35 -13.53
N LEU A 256 26.73 -12.38 -13.71
CA LEU A 256 26.98 -13.43 -12.75
C LEU A 256 28.48 -13.67 -12.65
N ARG A 257 28.94 -13.96 -11.44
CA ARG A 257 30.28 -14.52 -11.19
C ARG A 257 30.19 -15.63 -10.16
N ASP A 258 30.84 -16.75 -10.43
CA ASP A 258 31.00 -17.81 -9.43
C ASP A 258 32.36 -17.75 -8.73
N SER A 259 32.48 -18.46 -7.61
CA SER A 259 33.71 -18.56 -6.80
C SER A 259 34.89 -19.23 -7.51
N SER A 260 34.74 -19.63 -8.78
CA SER A 260 35.83 -20.12 -9.64
C SER A 260 36.33 -19.04 -10.61
N ASN A 261 35.90 -17.78 -10.43
CA ASN A 261 36.16 -16.63 -11.30
C ASN A 261 35.56 -16.75 -12.71
N THR A 262 34.56 -17.61 -12.91
CA THR A 262 33.81 -17.61 -14.17
C THR A 262 32.88 -16.42 -14.18
N TYR A 263 32.97 -15.59 -15.23
CA TYR A 263 32.14 -14.40 -15.40
C TYR A 263 31.27 -14.52 -16.64
N GLN A 264 30.02 -14.06 -16.54
CA GLN A 264 29.11 -13.97 -17.68
C GLN A 264 28.16 -12.79 -17.50
N ALA A 265 28.01 -11.99 -18.56
CA ALA A 265 27.05 -10.91 -18.63
C ALA A 265 26.21 -11.00 -19.91
N LEU A 266 25.01 -10.44 -19.87
CA LEU A 266 24.13 -10.26 -21.02
C LEU A 266 23.62 -8.82 -21.05
N THR A 267 23.47 -8.26 -22.24
CA THR A 267 22.87 -6.94 -22.46
C THR A 267 21.63 -7.09 -23.33
N SER A 268 20.53 -6.45 -22.94
CA SER A 268 19.29 -6.38 -23.72
C SER A 268 19.45 -5.54 -24.99
N THR A 269 18.47 -5.60 -25.90
CA THR A 269 18.43 -4.73 -27.09
C THR A 269 17.64 -3.45 -26.85
N THR A 270 16.59 -3.54 -26.04
CA THR A 270 15.73 -2.42 -25.64
C THR A 270 16.43 -1.44 -24.71
N VAL A 271 16.30 -0.13 -24.99
CA VAL A 271 16.72 0.95 -24.09
C VAL A 271 15.60 1.15 -23.05
N VAL A 272 15.86 0.81 -21.80
CA VAL A 272 14.90 0.89 -20.68
C VAL A 272 15.03 2.18 -19.88
N ALA A 273 16.08 2.97 -20.12
CA ALA A 273 16.30 4.27 -19.47
C ALA A 273 15.57 5.43 -20.20
N ASP A 274 14.34 5.19 -20.63
CA ASP A 274 13.53 6.15 -21.39
C ASP A 274 12.56 6.96 -20.51
N ASN A 275 12.71 6.83 -19.17
CA ASN A 275 11.85 7.42 -18.15
C ASN A 275 10.39 6.93 -18.20
N THR A 276 10.13 5.75 -18.77
CA THR A 276 8.87 5.01 -18.65
C THR A 276 9.03 3.76 -17.78
N PHE A 277 7.92 3.15 -17.37
CA PHE A 277 7.96 1.94 -16.54
C PHE A 277 8.23 0.70 -17.39
N HIS A 278 9.32 0.00 -17.10
CA HIS A 278 9.65 -1.30 -17.65
C HIS A 278 9.68 -2.38 -16.57
N HIS A 279 9.19 -3.57 -16.90
CA HIS A 279 9.49 -4.77 -16.09
C HIS A 279 10.80 -5.36 -16.59
N VAL A 280 11.72 -5.67 -15.68
CA VAL A 280 13.05 -6.17 -16.00
C VAL A 280 13.35 -7.39 -15.15
N ALA A 281 13.91 -8.44 -15.76
CA ALA A 281 14.26 -9.66 -15.03
C ALA A 281 15.55 -10.28 -15.54
N MET A 282 16.28 -10.92 -14.64
CA MET A 282 17.45 -11.75 -14.91
C MET A 282 17.21 -13.17 -14.38
N VAL A 283 17.47 -14.18 -15.21
CA VAL A 283 17.21 -15.59 -14.87
C VAL A 283 18.43 -16.46 -15.17
N ARG A 284 18.99 -17.06 -14.11
CA ARG A 284 19.96 -18.17 -14.15
C ARG A 284 19.20 -19.49 -14.04
N ASP A 285 19.11 -20.21 -15.15
CA ASP A 285 18.45 -21.50 -15.24
C ASP A 285 19.47 -22.63 -15.36
N THR A 286 19.88 -23.18 -14.22
CA THR A 286 20.84 -24.28 -14.15
C THR A 286 20.25 -25.61 -14.63
N THR A 287 18.93 -25.76 -14.63
CA THR A 287 18.25 -26.97 -15.12
C THR A 287 18.32 -27.05 -16.64
N ASN A 288 18.09 -25.92 -17.34
CA ASN A 288 18.15 -25.84 -18.79
C ASN A 288 19.49 -25.32 -19.32
N SER A 289 20.45 -25.03 -18.43
CA SER A 289 21.77 -24.44 -18.77
C SER A 289 21.64 -23.14 -19.59
N GLN A 290 20.75 -22.24 -19.13
CA GLN A 290 20.49 -20.95 -19.79
C GLN A 290 20.67 -19.77 -18.84
N PHE A 291 21.18 -18.67 -19.39
CA PHE A 291 21.15 -17.35 -18.77
C PHE A 291 20.30 -16.43 -19.64
N ARG A 292 19.34 -15.71 -19.04
CA ARG A 292 18.36 -14.90 -19.78
C ARG A 292 18.12 -13.53 -19.14
N LEU A 293 17.88 -12.54 -19.98
CA LEU A 293 17.28 -11.26 -19.60
C LEU A 293 15.90 -11.11 -20.24
N TYR A 294 14.99 -10.49 -19.50
CA TYR A 294 13.66 -10.12 -19.97
C TYR A 294 13.45 -8.63 -19.81
N VAL A 295 12.80 -8.02 -20.80
CA VAL A 295 12.22 -6.68 -20.70
C VAL A 295 10.75 -6.79 -21.09
N ASP A 296 9.86 -6.26 -20.25
CA ASP A 296 8.41 -6.23 -20.45
C ASP A 296 7.81 -7.61 -20.80
N GLY A 297 8.30 -8.65 -20.12
CA GLY A 297 7.83 -10.03 -20.28
C GLY A 297 8.37 -10.76 -21.51
N VAL A 298 9.21 -10.11 -22.32
CA VAL A 298 9.82 -10.69 -23.53
C VAL A 298 11.30 -11.00 -23.28
N PRO A 299 11.78 -12.20 -23.63
CA PRO A 299 13.21 -12.51 -23.55
C PRO A 299 13.99 -11.68 -24.57
N GLU A 300 14.90 -10.85 -24.09
CA GLU A 300 15.70 -9.90 -24.87
C GLU A 300 17.12 -10.39 -25.14
N ALA A 301 17.68 -11.17 -24.20
CA ALA A 301 18.98 -11.80 -24.33
C ALA A 301 18.92 -13.22 -23.78
N THR A 302 19.55 -14.17 -24.46
CA THR A 302 19.64 -15.57 -24.02
C THR A 302 20.98 -16.15 -24.46
N ALA A 303 21.68 -16.80 -23.53
CA ALA A 303 22.91 -17.55 -23.81
C ALA A 303 22.94 -18.87 -23.05
N VAL A 304 23.83 -19.76 -23.48
CA VAL A 304 24.20 -20.94 -22.68
C VAL A 304 24.85 -20.46 -21.39
N LEU A 305 24.40 -21.00 -20.25
CA LEU A 305 24.95 -20.65 -18.94
C LEU A 305 26.38 -21.19 -18.80
N THR A 306 27.34 -20.30 -18.60
CA THR A 306 28.75 -20.68 -18.34
C THR A 306 29.11 -20.61 -16.87
N VAL A 307 28.45 -19.73 -16.10
CA VAL A 307 28.63 -19.60 -14.64
C VAL A 307 27.85 -20.69 -13.93
N THR A 308 28.38 -21.92 -13.95
CA THR A 308 27.76 -23.11 -13.34
C THR A 308 28.31 -23.42 -11.94
N GLY A 309 29.35 -22.70 -11.49
CA GLY A 309 29.92 -22.87 -10.16
C GLY A 309 29.03 -22.31 -9.04
N THR A 310 29.58 -22.31 -7.82
CA THR A 310 28.87 -21.82 -6.63
C THR A 310 28.96 -20.30 -6.55
N ILE A 311 27.81 -19.64 -6.38
CA ILE A 311 27.72 -18.24 -5.94
C ILE A 311 27.39 -18.27 -4.45
N LYS A 312 28.31 -17.81 -3.61
CA LYS A 312 28.29 -17.97 -2.15
C LYS A 312 29.15 -16.90 -1.49
N ASP A 313 28.94 -16.72 -0.20
CA ASP A 313 29.94 -16.17 0.72
C ASP A 313 31.20 -17.06 0.67
N ASP A 314 32.34 -16.43 0.42
CA ASP A 314 33.62 -17.11 0.25
C ASP A 314 34.72 -16.70 1.25
N ASP A 315 34.51 -15.61 2.00
CA ASP A 315 35.48 -15.08 2.95
C ASP A 315 34.94 -14.89 4.38
N GLY A 316 33.65 -15.15 4.61
CA GLY A 316 32.98 -15.06 5.91
C GLY A 316 32.71 -13.63 6.37
N GLU A 317 32.88 -12.67 5.48
CA GLU A 317 32.48 -11.28 5.65
C GLU A 317 30.98 -11.11 5.39
N ALA A 318 30.37 -10.09 6.00
CA ALA A 318 28.97 -9.79 5.73
C ALA A 318 28.86 -8.92 4.46
N ASP A 319 28.42 -9.51 3.36
CA ASP A 319 28.17 -8.83 2.09
C ASP A 319 26.66 -8.55 1.91
N PRO A 320 26.21 -7.29 2.08
CA PRO A 320 24.80 -6.98 1.94
C PRO A 320 24.36 -7.06 0.49
N VAL A 321 23.10 -7.47 0.28
CA VAL A 321 22.39 -7.14 -0.95
C VAL A 321 22.04 -5.65 -0.92
N THR A 322 22.28 -4.95 -2.02
CA THR A 322 21.90 -3.55 -2.17
C THR A 322 20.90 -3.37 -3.30
N LEU A 323 19.87 -2.57 -3.03
CA LEU A 323 18.97 -2.05 -4.05
C LEU A 323 19.41 -0.62 -4.35
N ALA A 324 19.48 -0.25 -5.63
CA ALA A 324 19.88 1.08 -6.10
C ALA A 324 21.36 1.49 -5.97
N ALA A 325 22.26 0.57 -5.62
CA ALA A 325 23.70 0.82 -5.65
C ALA A 325 24.46 -0.49 -5.75
N THR A 326 25.72 -0.42 -6.17
CA THR A 326 26.72 -1.47 -5.95
C THR A 326 27.67 -0.99 -4.85
N ILE A 327 27.97 -1.82 -3.85
CA ILE A 327 29.05 -1.53 -2.90
C ILE A 327 30.29 -2.28 -3.38
N GLN A 328 31.19 -1.57 -4.05
CA GLN A 328 32.49 -2.11 -4.45
C GLN A 328 33.57 -1.52 -3.56
N ASN A 329 34.36 -2.35 -2.86
CA ASN A 329 35.56 -1.86 -2.19
C ASN A 329 36.84 -2.15 -2.98
N SER A 330 37.02 -1.47 -4.11
CA SER A 330 38.32 -1.48 -4.80
C SER A 330 38.49 -0.29 -5.75
N PHE A 331 38.75 0.91 -5.20
CA PHE A 331 39.63 1.94 -5.83
C PHE A 331 39.99 3.09 -4.85
N SER A 332 39.18 3.35 -3.82
CA SER A 332 39.33 4.49 -2.89
C SER A 332 39.25 4.16 -1.40
N GLY A 333 39.01 2.90 -1.02
CA GLY A 333 39.10 2.41 0.37
C GLY A 333 37.98 2.85 1.32
N CYS A 334 36.82 3.27 0.81
CA CYS A 334 35.75 3.85 1.63
C CYS A 334 34.48 3.00 1.78
N GLY A 335 34.35 1.83 1.14
CA GLY A 335 33.09 1.06 1.13
C GLY A 335 31.90 1.88 0.63
N CYS A 336 32.16 2.84 -0.29
CA CYS A 336 31.17 3.78 -0.78
C CYS A 336 30.26 3.12 -1.82
N PRO A 337 28.96 3.46 -1.83
CA PRO A 337 28.08 3.05 -2.92
C PRO A 337 28.55 3.69 -4.24
N VAL A 338 28.59 2.87 -5.29
CA VAL A 338 28.81 3.27 -6.68
C VAL A 338 27.63 2.81 -7.54
N ASP A 339 27.61 3.21 -8.81
CA ASP A 339 26.58 2.82 -9.78
C ASP A 339 25.15 3.09 -9.29
N LEU A 340 24.98 4.29 -8.71
CA LEU A 340 23.74 4.70 -8.05
C LEU A 340 22.57 4.81 -9.01
N PHE A 341 21.44 4.25 -8.62
CA PHE A 341 20.21 4.36 -9.40
C PHE A 341 19.57 5.73 -9.20
N SER A 342 19.10 6.33 -10.30
CA SER A 342 18.25 7.52 -10.26
C SER A 342 16.87 7.15 -10.79
N GLY A 343 15.82 7.41 -10.01
CA GLY A 343 14.44 7.13 -10.41
C GLY A 343 13.71 6.17 -9.48
N ILE A 344 12.80 5.38 -10.05
CA ILE A 344 11.88 4.50 -9.32
C ILE A 344 12.30 3.05 -9.46
N ASN A 345 12.38 2.34 -8.34
CA ASN A 345 12.52 0.88 -8.27
C ASN A 345 11.38 0.30 -7.43
N ASP A 346 10.62 -0.61 -8.02
CA ASP A 346 9.35 -1.09 -7.49
C ASP A 346 9.28 -2.61 -7.58
N GLU A 347 8.61 -3.24 -6.62
CA GLU A 347 8.37 -4.69 -6.61
C GLU A 347 9.65 -5.54 -6.81
N VAL A 348 10.74 -5.22 -6.10
CA VAL A 348 12.02 -5.95 -6.27
C VAL A 348 11.95 -7.33 -5.64
N GLU A 349 12.40 -8.35 -6.37
CA GLU A 349 12.30 -9.75 -5.99
C GLU A 349 13.63 -10.50 -6.07
N TYR A 350 13.78 -11.48 -5.18
CA TYR A 350 14.83 -12.49 -5.26
C TYR A 350 14.24 -13.89 -5.07
N LEU A 351 14.57 -14.80 -5.99
CA LEU A 351 14.13 -16.19 -6.00
C LEU A 351 15.31 -17.12 -6.25
N ASN A 352 15.43 -18.19 -5.46
CA ASN A 352 16.37 -19.30 -5.70
C ASN A 352 15.83 -20.30 -6.75
N ARG A 353 15.09 -19.79 -7.73
CA ARG A 353 14.44 -20.55 -8.80
C ARG A 353 14.53 -19.76 -10.11
N ALA A 354 14.63 -20.47 -11.23
CA ALA A 354 14.44 -19.91 -12.54
C ALA A 354 12.95 -19.65 -12.82
N LEU A 355 12.58 -18.38 -13.01
CA LEU A 355 11.26 -17.99 -13.47
C LEU A 355 11.06 -18.42 -14.92
N SER A 356 9.85 -18.93 -15.21
CA SER A 356 9.43 -19.22 -16.58
C SER A 356 8.97 -17.96 -17.28
N GLN A 357 9.01 -17.97 -18.63
CA GLN A 357 8.48 -16.85 -19.42
C GLN A 357 7.00 -16.57 -19.11
N THR A 358 6.19 -17.61 -18.84
CA THR A 358 4.78 -17.45 -18.49
C THR A 358 4.60 -16.69 -17.18
N GLU A 359 5.46 -16.93 -16.19
CA GLU A 359 5.39 -16.23 -14.90
C GLU A 359 5.76 -14.77 -15.04
N ILE A 360 6.87 -14.48 -15.75
CA ILE A 360 7.31 -13.10 -16.03
C ILE A 360 6.22 -12.35 -16.83
N ALA A 361 5.67 -12.97 -17.88
CA ALA A 361 4.56 -12.39 -18.64
C ALA A 361 3.31 -12.17 -17.77
N GLY A 362 3.03 -13.06 -16.82
CA GLY A 362 1.95 -12.89 -15.84
C GLY A 362 2.12 -11.65 -14.96
N ILE A 363 3.35 -11.42 -14.47
CA ILE A 363 3.71 -10.22 -13.68
C ILE A 363 3.49 -8.95 -14.52
N VAL A 364 3.97 -8.94 -15.77
CA VAL A 364 3.81 -7.80 -16.68
C VAL A 364 2.34 -7.53 -16.99
N ASN A 365 1.57 -8.58 -17.29
CA ASN A 365 0.16 -8.47 -17.65
C ASN A 365 -0.73 -8.02 -16.48
N ALA A 366 -0.33 -8.28 -15.23
CA ALA A 366 -1.04 -7.76 -14.06
C ALA A 366 -0.93 -6.23 -13.96
N GLY A 367 0.06 -5.62 -14.61
CA GLY A 367 0.23 -4.17 -14.66
C GLY A 367 0.27 -3.56 -13.27
N SER A 368 -0.53 -2.51 -13.06
CA SER A 368 -0.58 -1.81 -11.77
C SER A 368 -1.29 -2.56 -10.64
N ALA A 369 -1.95 -3.69 -10.93
CA ALA A 369 -2.43 -4.58 -9.87
C ALA A 369 -1.32 -5.46 -9.29
N GLY A 370 -0.22 -5.65 -10.04
CA GLY A 370 0.95 -6.38 -9.60
C GLY A 370 0.68 -7.83 -9.21
N LYS A 371 1.59 -8.39 -8.41
CA LYS A 371 1.38 -9.68 -7.79
C LYS A 371 0.44 -9.54 -6.60
N CYS A 372 -0.32 -10.60 -6.31
CA CYS A 372 -1.14 -10.65 -5.12
C CYS A 372 -0.19 -10.67 -3.93
N LYS A 373 -0.08 -9.53 -3.25
CA LYS A 373 0.61 -9.46 -1.96
C LYS A 373 -0.03 -10.52 -1.09
N PRO A 374 0.76 -11.32 -0.33
CA PRO A 374 0.20 -12.08 0.76
C PRO A 374 -0.61 -11.06 1.54
N ILE A 375 -1.93 -11.19 1.48
CA ILE A 375 -2.80 -10.48 2.40
C ILE A 375 -2.15 -10.79 3.75
N PRO A 376 -1.81 -9.80 4.62
CA PRO A 376 -1.47 -10.12 6.00
C PRO A 376 -2.58 -11.07 6.40
N GLN A 377 -2.27 -12.37 6.58
CA GLN A 377 -3.28 -13.41 6.45
C GLN A 377 -4.52 -12.87 7.16
N CYS A 378 -5.70 -12.93 6.55
CA CYS A 378 -6.90 -12.95 7.37
C CYS A 378 -6.73 -14.19 8.25
N VAL A 379 -5.99 -14.04 9.34
CA VAL A 379 -5.89 -14.97 10.42
C VAL A 379 -7.31 -14.93 10.90
N ALA A 380 -8.07 -15.98 10.55
CA ALA A 380 -9.37 -16.17 11.13
C ALA A 380 -9.22 -15.85 12.62
N PRO A 381 -10.05 -14.95 13.17
CA PRO A 381 -9.84 -14.48 14.52
C PRO A 381 -9.60 -15.70 15.41
N PRO A 382 -8.52 -15.71 16.20
CA PRO A 382 -8.12 -16.84 17.00
C PRO A 382 -9.33 -17.38 17.76
N SER A 383 -9.35 -18.69 17.98
CA SER A 383 -10.46 -19.33 18.66
C SER A 383 -10.84 -18.58 19.95
N ASN A 384 -12.14 -18.43 20.14
CA ASN A 384 -12.75 -17.72 21.27
C ASN A 384 -12.57 -16.19 21.28
N LEU A 385 -12.56 -15.56 20.10
CA LEU A 385 -13.01 -14.18 19.94
C LEU A 385 -14.43 -14.04 20.52
N VAL A 386 -14.72 -12.94 21.20
CA VAL A 386 -16.00 -12.65 21.85
C VAL A 386 -16.71 -11.51 21.13
N ASN A 387 -15.99 -10.42 20.87
CA ASN A 387 -16.50 -9.26 20.14
C ASN A 387 -15.42 -8.71 19.22
N TRP A 388 -15.83 -8.22 18.05
CA TRP A 388 -14.95 -7.51 17.14
C TRP A 388 -15.68 -6.35 16.48
N TYR A 389 -15.17 -5.15 16.70
CA TYR A 389 -15.68 -3.90 16.16
C TYR A 389 -14.61 -3.31 15.23
N PRO A 390 -14.76 -3.44 13.90
CA PRO A 390 -13.88 -2.76 12.94
C PRO A 390 -13.96 -1.24 13.11
N LEU A 391 -15.17 -0.71 13.40
CA LEU A 391 -15.49 0.72 13.52
C LEU A 391 -15.42 1.45 12.17
N GLY A 392 -16.28 2.44 11.94
CA GLY A 392 -16.25 3.28 10.72
C GLY A 392 -16.64 2.60 9.39
N GLU A 393 -16.70 1.26 9.32
CA GLU A 393 -16.96 0.52 8.07
C GLU A 393 -18.43 0.50 7.60
N VAL A 394 -19.36 0.84 8.47
CA VAL A 394 -20.79 0.87 8.15
C VAL A 394 -21.33 2.27 8.44
N ALA A 395 -21.88 2.91 7.41
CA ALA A 395 -22.38 4.28 7.45
C ALA A 395 -23.71 4.46 8.26
N GLN A 396 -23.93 3.68 9.33
CA GLN A 396 -25.13 3.74 10.16
C GLN A 396 -24.81 4.06 11.63
N THR A 397 -25.85 4.44 12.40
CA THR A 397 -25.81 4.94 13.80
C THR A 397 -25.30 3.94 14.85
N ALA A 398 -24.77 2.79 14.45
CA ALA A 398 -24.30 1.72 15.32
C ALA A 398 -22.85 1.34 14.99
N ALA A 399 -22.07 0.99 16.01
CA ALA A 399 -20.78 0.34 15.85
C ALA A 399 -21.00 -1.18 15.84
N ALA A 400 -20.99 -1.78 14.65
CA ALA A 400 -21.31 -3.20 14.48
C ALA A 400 -20.26 -4.10 15.16
N ASP A 401 -20.73 -5.11 15.89
CA ASP A 401 -19.93 -6.23 16.35
C ASP A 401 -20.08 -7.38 15.36
N ILE A 402 -19.10 -7.52 14.46
CA ILE A 402 -19.16 -8.48 13.35
C ILE A 402 -18.91 -9.93 13.79
N PHE A 403 -18.70 -10.18 15.09
CA PHE A 403 -18.49 -11.52 15.63
C PHE A 403 -19.51 -11.90 16.71
N GLY A 404 -19.64 -11.10 17.77
CA GLY A 404 -20.46 -11.42 18.94
C GLY A 404 -21.91 -10.94 18.87
N GLY A 405 -22.25 -10.14 17.86
CA GLY A 405 -23.58 -9.53 17.70
C GLY A 405 -23.97 -8.58 18.84
N LYS A 406 -22.99 -7.98 19.52
CA LYS A 406 -23.18 -6.97 20.57
C LYS A 406 -22.93 -5.56 20.05
N ASP A 407 -23.72 -5.14 19.08
CA ASP A 407 -23.58 -3.82 18.46
C ASP A 407 -23.61 -2.68 19.49
N GLY A 408 -22.69 -1.72 19.30
CA GLY A 408 -22.63 -0.50 20.09
C GLY A 408 -23.51 0.60 19.52
N THR A 409 -24.12 1.42 20.38
CA THR A 409 -24.86 2.62 19.99
C THR A 409 -23.92 3.83 20.00
N GLN A 410 -23.82 4.54 18.87
CA GLN A 410 -23.03 5.77 18.79
C GLN A 410 -23.80 6.95 19.41
N VAL A 411 -23.13 7.77 20.21
CA VAL A 411 -23.66 8.98 20.85
C VAL A 411 -22.67 10.13 20.58
N GLY A 412 -23.18 11.35 20.37
CA GLY A 412 -22.35 12.53 20.03
C GLY A 412 -22.12 12.68 18.53
N GLY A 413 -22.04 11.55 17.81
CA GLY A 413 -21.83 11.50 16.37
C GLY A 413 -20.36 11.35 15.98
N PRO A 414 -19.63 10.35 16.53
CA PRO A 414 -18.25 10.10 16.14
C PRO A 414 -18.16 9.89 14.63
N ALA A 415 -17.26 10.63 13.98
CA ALA A 415 -17.18 10.68 12.53
C ALA A 415 -16.29 9.55 11.99
N PRO A 416 -16.68 8.87 10.89
CA PRO A 416 -15.78 7.95 10.21
C PRO A 416 -14.63 8.70 9.52
N LEU A 417 -13.43 8.14 9.57
CA LEU A 417 -12.26 8.60 8.80
C LEU A 417 -11.41 7.41 8.35
N ALA A 418 -10.33 7.66 7.60
CA ALA A 418 -9.40 6.61 7.19
C ALA A 418 -8.72 5.95 8.41
N GLY A 419 -9.01 4.67 8.62
CA GLY A 419 -8.50 3.89 9.73
C GLY A 419 -7.07 3.40 9.52
N LYS A 420 -6.58 2.63 10.49
CA LYS A 420 -5.40 1.79 10.31
C LYS A 420 -5.71 0.63 9.36
N VAL A 421 -6.90 0.06 9.48
CA VAL A 421 -7.50 -0.90 8.55
C VAL A 421 -8.80 -0.29 8.07
N GLY A 422 -8.94 -0.08 6.76
CA GLY A 422 -10.15 0.52 6.19
C GLY A 422 -10.54 1.86 6.82
N SER A 423 -11.63 1.88 7.60
CA SER A 423 -12.20 3.05 8.26
C SER A 423 -12.09 2.95 9.79
N ALA A 424 -12.06 4.09 10.48
CA ALA A 424 -12.06 4.17 11.94
C ALA A 424 -13.12 5.15 12.43
N LEU A 425 -13.48 5.10 13.71
CA LEU A 425 -14.30 6.14 14.35
C LEU A 425 -13.41 7.17 15.05
N ASN A 426 -13.67 8.45 14.77
CA ASN A 426 -13.02 9.58 15.42
C ASN A 426 -13.93 10.22 16.46
N PHE A 427 -13.41 10.35 17.67
CA PHE A 427 -14.02 10.93 18.85
C PHE A 427 -13.48 12.33 19.08
N ASP A 428 -14.37 13.31 19.23
CA ASP A 428 -14.01 14.72 19.35
C ASP A 428 -13.50 15.17 20.74
N GLY A 429 -13.66 14.31 21.76
CA GLY A 429 -13.33 14.60 23.16
C GLY A 429 -14.35 15.47 23.90
N VAL A 430 -15.53 15.71 23.32
CA VAL A 430 -16.57 16.60 23.87
C VAL A 430 -17.83 15.83 24.25
N ASN A 431 -18.36 14.99 23.35
CA ASN A 431 -19.56 14.20 23.62
C ASN A 431 -19.57 12.81 22.96
N ASP A 432 -18.60 12.52 22.09
CA ASP A 432 -18.55 11.29 21.33
C ASP A 432 -18.26 10.06 22.18
N LYS A 433 -19.06 9.01 21.97
CA LYS A 433 -18.86 7.68 22.56
C LYS A 433 -19.63 6.59 21.81
N VAL A 434 -19.22 5.34 22.03
CA VAL A 434 -19.96 4.13 21.63
C VAL A 434 -20.36 3.39 22.89
N ILE A 435 -21.66 3.18 23.12
CA ILE A 435 -22.19 2.45 24.27
C ILE A 435 -22.56 1.04 23.86
N VAL A 436 -21.94 0.03 24.48
CA VAL A 436 -22.24 -1.38 24.27
C VAL A 436 -23.00 -1.91 25.49
N ASN A 437 -24.25 -2.33 25.29
CA ASN A 437 -25.12 -2.83 26.36
C ASN A 437 -24.90 -4.33 26.65
N SER A 438 -23.66 -4.69 26.96
CA SER A 438 -23.24 -6.03 27.36
C SER A 438 -22.21 -5.99 28.49
N THR A 439 -21.98 -7.10 29.18
CA THR A 439 -20.91 -7.17 30.18
C THR A 439 -19.55 -7.20 29.48
N PHE A 440 -18.63 -6.33 29.89
CA PHE A 440 -17.27 -6.30 29.35
C PHE A 440 -16.50 -7.56 29.76
N GLN A 441 -15.77 -8.19 28.84
CA GLN A 441 -15.17 -9.51 29.07
C GLN A 441 -14.21 -9.55 30.29
N PHE A 442 -13.52 -8.45 30.59
CA PHE A 442 -12.61 -8.38 31.74
C PHE A 442 -13.34 -8.42 33.10
N HIS A 443 -14.67 -8.21 33.13
CA HIS A 443 -15.49 -8.38 34.35
C HIS A 443 -15.70 -9.86 34.68
N GLN A 444 -15.58 -10.75 33.71
CA GLN A 444 -15.67 -12.19 33.95
C GLN A 444 -14.37 -12.70 34.59
N PRO A 445 -14.41 -13.71 35.49
CA PRO A 445 -13.20 -14.39 35.91
C PRO A 445 -12.59 -15.20 34.75
N GLY A 446 -11.29 -15.47 34.82
CA GLY A 446 -10.55 -16.24 33.80
C GLY A 446 -9.67 -15.37 32.91
N ASP A 447 -9.06 -15.99 31.91
CA ASP A 447 -8.14 -15.28 31.02
C ASP A 447 -8.91 -14.40 30.02
N ALA A 448 -8.29 -13.31 29.56
CA ALA A 448 -8.92 -12.40 28.61
C ALA A 448 -7.89 -11.62 27.80
N THR A 449 -8.30 -11.12 26.63
CA THR A 449 -7.49 -10.18 25.84
C THR A 449 -8.37 -9.07 25.29
N LEU A 450 -7.87 -7.84 25.34
CA LEU A 450 -8.38 -6.69 24.59
C LEU A 450 -7.26 -6.23 23.66
N GLU A 451 -7.53 -6.06 22.37
CA GLU A 451 -6.62 -5.41 21.42
C GLU A 451 -7.37 -4.37 20.59
N PHE A 452 -6.68 -3.31 20.18
CA PHE A 452 -7.24 -2.22 19.39
C PHE A 452 -6.13 -1.34 18.83
N TRP A 453 -6.43 -0.64 17.75
CA TRP A 453 -5.62 0.48 17.27
C TRP A 453 -6.18 1.79 17.81
N LEU A 454 -5.27 2.70 18.18
CA LEU A 454 -5.63 4.05 18.60
C LEU A 454 -4.72 5.09 17.95
N ASN A 455 -5.26 6.28 17.70
CA ASN A 455 -4.51 7.46 17.32
C ASN A 455 -5.03 8.66 18.11
N THR A 456 -4.18 9.29 18.94
CA THR A 456 -4.60 10.42 19.77
C THR A 456 -3.52 11.49 19.84
N PRO A 457 -3.90 12.79 19.92
CA PRO A 457 -2.96 13.84 20.30
C PRO A 457 -2.52 13.75 21.78
N ALA A 458 -3.13 12.88 22.60
CA ALA A 458 -2.80 12.65 24.01
C ALA A 458 -2.79 13.94 24.85
N THR A 459 -3.87 14.72 24.78
CA THR A 459 -3.97 16.02 25.46
C THR A 459 -4.79 15.93 26.74
N GLY A 460 -4.10 15.95 27.89
CA GLY A 460 -4.75 15.78 29.19
C GLY A 460 -5.13 14.32 29.49
N HIS A 461 -5.75 14.10 30.65
CA HIS A 461 -6.21 12.77 31.05
C HIS A 461 -7.55 12.42 30.39
N GLN A 462 -7.60 11.32 29.64
CA GLN A 462 -8.74 10.91 28.84
C GLN A 462 -8.93 9.40 28.91
N ALA A 463 -10.17 8.93 29.04
CA ALA A 463 -10.49 7.51 29.06
C ALA A 463 -10.79 7.01 27.64
N VAL A 464 -10.04 6.00 27.20
CA VAL A 464 -10.21 5.27 25.93
C VAL A 464 -11.34 4.25 26.05
N PHE A 465 -11.42 3.54 27.17
CA PHE A 465 -12.54 2.66 27.49
C PHE A 465 -13.00 2.87 28.92
N TRP A 466 -14.32 3.03 29.08
CA TRP A 466 -14.99 3.19 30.35
C TRP A 466 -16.01 2.08 30.53
N THR A 467 -15.74 1.10 31.39
CA THR A 467 -16.53 -0.15 31.41
C THR A 467 -17.81 -0.08 32.25
N ARG A 468 -18.56 1.00 32.06
CA ARG A 468 -19.92 1.22 32.57
C ARG A 468 -20.72 1.98 31.54
N GLY A 469 -22.05 1.87 31.58
CA GLY A 469 -22.95 2.70 30.77
C GLY A 469 -23.17 4.13 31.32
N ASP A 470 -22.70 4.44 32.53
CA ASP A 470 -22.85 5.73 33.21
C ASP A 470 -21.50 6.39 33.53
N ASP A 471 -21.55 7.60 34.12
CA ASP A 471 -20.36 8.39 34.45
C ASP A 471 -19.74 8.07 35.83
N ALA A 472 -20.25 7.06 36.55
CA ALA A 472 -19.85 6.82 37.94
C ALA A 472 -18.45 6.19 38.04
N ASP A 473 -17.54 6.79 38.81
CA ASP A 473 -16.22 6.24 39.12
C ASP A 473 -16.27 5.18 40.23
N THR A 474 -17.02 4.12 40.00
CA THR A 474 -17.15 2.98 40.93
C THR A 474 -17.40 1.72 40.12
N ASN A 475 -16.89 0.56 40.52
CA ASN A 475 -17.23 -0.72 39.89
C ASN A 475 -17.01 -0.72 38.35
N ARG A 476 -15.76 -0.52 37.90
CA ARG A 476 -15.36 -0.36 36.48
C ARG A 476 -13.87 -0.61 36.25
N PHE A 477 -13.48 -1.10 35.08
CA PHE A 477 -12.17 -0.83 34.46
C PHE A 477 -12.14 0.53 33.76
N ASN A 478 -10.97 1.18 33.80
CA ASN A 478 -10.62 2.41 33.08
C ASN A 478 -9.32 2.16 32.33
N ILE A 479 -9.38 2.42 31.04
CA ILE A 479 -8.25 2.32 30.13
C ILE A 479 -8.06 3.72 29.58
N PHE A 480 -6.90 4.32 29.82
CA PHE A 480 -6.76 5.77 29.67
C PHE A 480 -5.40 6.19 29.13
N VAL A 481 -5.37 7.41 28.60
CA VAL A 481 -4.17 8.11 28.17
C VAL A 481 -4.05 9.38 29.02
N ASN A 482 -2.85 9.65 29.49
CA ASN A 482 -2.51 10.85 30.25
C ASN A 482 -2.00 11.97 29.35
N GLY A 483 -2.02 13.20 29.86
CA GLY A 483 -1.51 14.37 29.13
C GLY A 483 0.01 14.39 28.93
N ASP A 484 0.73 13.49 29.60
CA ASP A 484 2.16 13.23 29.40
C ASP A 484 2.41 12.11 28.37
N GLN A 485 1.39 11.73 27.59
CA GLN A 485 1.43 10.71 26.54
C GLN A 485 1.69 9.30 27.07
N THR A 486 1.46 9.06 28.37
CA THR A 486 1.54 7.71 28.93
C THR A 486 0.19 7.01 28.91
N PHE A 487 0.20 5.70 28.66
CA PHE A 487 -0.97 4.85 28.75
C PHE A 487 -1.12 4.26 30.16
N GLY A 488 -2.36 4.19 30.66
CA GLY A 488 -2.68 3.68 31.98
C GLY A 488 -3.86 2.72 32.00
N PHE A 489 -3.91 1.92 33.06
CA PHE A 489 -4.93 0.90 33.29
C PHE A 489 -5.16 0.73 34.78
N ASP A 490 -6.40 0.93 35.19
CA ASP A 490 -6.83 0.73 36.57
C ASP A 490 -8.28 0.23 36.63
N TYR A 491 -8.70 -0.29 37.77
CA TYR A 491 -10.11 -0.59 37.99
C TYR A 491 -10.57 -0.30 39.41
N ARG A 492 -11.87 -0.06 39.57
CA ARG A 492 -12.55 -0.01 40.85
C ARG A 492 -13.42 -1.23 41.01
N SER A 493 -13.26 -1.94 42.12
CA SER A 493 -14.06 -3.11 42.45
C SER A 493 -15.52 -2.74 42.79
N PRO A 494 -16.42 -3.72 42.97
CA PRO A 494 -17.79 -3.47 43.43
C PRO A 494 -17.88 -2.73 44.78
N SER A 495 -16.88 -2.92 45.65
CA SER A 495 -16.78 -2.19 46.93
C SER A 495 -16.23 -0.76 46.80
N GLY A 496 -15.78 -0.38 45.60
CA GLY A 496 -15.20 0.94 45.31
C GLY A 496 -13.68 1.03 45.53
N ALA A 497 -13.05 -0.06 45.99
CA ALA A 497 -11.60 -0.13 46.16
C ALA A 497 -10.90 0.04 44.82
N LEU A 498 -9.80 0.78 44.80
CA LEU A 498 -9.03 1.11 43.59
C LEU A 498 -7.85 0.17 43.44
N HIS A 499 -7.78 -0.50 42.28
CA HIS A 499 -6.72 -1.40 41.87
C HIS A 499 -5.95 -0.74 40.73
N SER A 500 -4.81 -0.15 41.08
CA SER A 500 -3.95 0.57 40.15
C SER A 500 -2.90 -0.37 39.58
N LEU A 501 -3.07 -0.79 38.32
CA LEU A 501 -2.17 -1.75 37.69
C LEU A 501 -1.12 -1.07 36.81
N LEU A 502 -1.45 0.09 36.22
CA LEU A 502 -0.53 0.86 35.38
C LEU A 502 -0.89 2.36 35.33
N GLY A 503 0.12 3.24 35.37
CA GLY A 503 0.04 4.58 34.78
C GLY A 503 -0.73 5.67 35.54
N GLN A 504 -0.81 5.61 36.87
CA GLN A 504 -1.60 6.58 37.65
C GLN A 504 -0.94 7.96 37.88
N CYS A 505 0.39 8.06 37.80
CA CYS A 505 1.14 9.32 37.94
C CYS A 505 2.48 9.29 37.17
N CYS A 506 2.40 9.16 35.84
CA CYS A 506 3.55 9.14 34.91
C CYS A 506 4.34 7.82 34.83
N THR A 507 3.82 6.73 35.38
CA THR A 507 4.45 5.39 35.34
C THR A 507 3.89 4.49 34.22
N GLY A 508 3.10 5.07 33.31
CA GLY A 508 2.64 4.37 32.12
C GLY A 508 3.76 4.26 31.09
N PHE A 509 3.54 3.46 30.05
CA PHE A 509 4.44 3.45 28.91
C PHE A 509 4.03 4.54 27.91
N PRO A 510 5.00 5.14 27.18
CA PRO A 510 4.71 6.19 26.23
C PRO A 510 3.96 5.64 25.00
N ILE A 511 3.05 6.45 24.46
CA ILE A 511 2.44 6.24 23.15
C ILE A 511 2.73 7.45 22.26
N PRO A 512 3.20 7.27 21.00
CA PRO A 512 3.49 8.40 20.12
C PRO A 512 2.20 9.18 19.78
N PRO A 513 2.18 10.52 19.93
CA PRO A 513 1.01 11.31 19.61
C PRO A 513 0.77 11.32 18.09
N ASN A 514 -0.50 11.42 17.70
CA ASN A 514 -0.96 11.50 16.32
C ASN A 514 -0.50 10.34 15.42
N THR A 515 -0.17 9.19 16.01
CA THR A 515 0.34 8.01 15.30
C THR A 515 -0.51 6.81 15.65
N TRP A 516 -0.94 6.05 14.64
CA TRP A 516 -1.60 4.77 14.85
C TRP A 516 -0.70 3.81 15.64
N THR A 517 -1.17 3.44 16.82
CA THR A 517 -0.46 2.56 17.76
C THR A 517 -1.36 1.38 18.11
N HIS A 518 -0.86 0.16 17.96
CA HIS A 518 -1.58 -1.05 18.36
C HIS A 518 -1.32 -1.31 19.85
N LEU A 519 -2.39 -1.42 20.63
CA LEU A 519 -2.32 -1.80 22.04
C LEU A 519 -2.99 -3.15 22.27
N THR A 520 -2.34 -3.99 23.08
CA THR A 520 -2.92 -5.24 23.54
C THR A 520 -2.78 -5.36 25.05
N ILE A 521 -3.85 -5.78 25.72
CA ILE A 521 -3.90 -6.08 27.14
C ILE A 521 -4.30 -7.55 27.28
N THR A 522 -3.45 -8.37 27.88
CA THR A 522 -3.80 -9.77 28.20
C THR A 522 -3.87 -9.97 29.70
N ARG A 523 -4.81 -10.79 30.16
CA ARG A 523 -4.89 -11.29 31.54
C ARG A 523 -4.73 -12.81 31.53
N THR A 524 -3.75 -13.31 32.28
CA THR A 524 -3.58 -14.74 32.59
C THR A 524 -3.56 -14.92 34.10
N GLY A 525 -4.59 -15.59 34.65
CA GLY A 525 -4.82 -15.58 36.09
C GLY A 525 -4.93 -14.15 36.64
N ASN A 526 -4.03 -13.77 37.56
CA ASN A 526 -3.99 -12.42 38.14
C ASN A 526 -2.98 -11.49 37.46
N THR A 527 -2.28 -11.95 36.42
CA THR A 527 -1.24 -11.18 35.75
C THR A 527 -1.78 -10.51 34.50
N TYR A 528 -1.62 -9.19 34.45
CA TYR A 528 -1.88 -8.36 33.28
C TYR A 528 -0.57 -8.09 32.54
N ARG A 529 -0.60 -8.17 31.21
CA ARG A 529 0.50 -7.78 30.33
C ARG A 529 0.00 -6.79 29.30
N PHE A 530 0.82 -5.79 29.01
CA PHE A 530 0.50 -4.69 28.12
C PHE A 530 1.52 -4.64 26.99
N TYR A 531 1.05 -4.61 25.76
CA TYR A 531 1.88 -4.63 24.56
C TYR A 531 1.63 -3.38 23.73
N VAL A 532 2.69 -2.85 23.14
CA VAL A 532 2.67 -1.72 22.20
C VAL A 532 3.29 -2.19 20.90
N ASN A 533 2.56 -2.09 19.79
CA ASN A 533 3.02 -2.55 18.47
C ASN A 533 3.62 -3.96 18.54
N ALA A 534 2.86 -4.86 19.19
CA ALA A 534 3.22 -6.23 19.49
C ALA A 534 4.47 -6.45 20.37
N THR A 535 5.05 -5.42 20.99
CA THR A 535 6.18 -5.56 21.93
C THR A 535 5.69 -5.45 23.38
N LEU A 536 6.12 -6.35 24.27
CA LEU A 536 5.75 -6.28 25.70
C LEU A 536 6.32 -4.99 26.32
N ALA A 537 5.43 -4.10 26.75
CA ALA A 537 5.79 -2.81 27.34
C ALA A 537 5.76 -2.84 28.87
N ALA A 538 4.78 -3.53 29.46
CA ALA A 538 4.64 -3.62 30.91
C ALA A 538 3.93 -4.90 31.35
N SER A 539 4.07 -5.23 32.64
CA SER A 539 3.28 -6.27 33.31
C SER A 539 2.96 -5.87 34.74
N ALA A 540 1.78 -6.24 35.22
CA ALA A 540 1.33 -6.02 36.58
C ALA A 540 0.64 -7.28 37.12
N VAL A 541 0.75 -7.53 38.42
CA VAL A 541 0.04 -8.61 39.11
C VAL A 541 -0.98 -8.00 40.06
N ASP A 542 -2.24 -8.39 39.92
CA ASP A 542 -3.29 -8.02 40.86
C ASP A 542 -3.23 -8.95 42.08
N ALA A 543 -2.83 -8.41 43.22
CA ALA A 543 -2.60 -9.20 44.43
C ALA A 543 -3.90 -9.76 45.03
N SER A 544 -5.05 -9.11 44.78
CA SER A 544 -6.33 -9.49 45.39
C SER A 544 -7.49 -9.13 44.46
N PRO A 545 -7.67 -9.83 43.33
CA PRO A 545 -8.66 -9.44 42.33
C PRO A 545 -10.09 -9.52 42.89
N ASP A 546 -10.83 -8.42 42.75
CA ASP A 546 -12.28 -8.32 43.00
C ASP A 546 -12.90 -7.58 41.80
N LEU A 547 -13.14 -8.33 40.73
CA LEU A 547 -13.45 -7.78 39.42
C LEU A 547 -14.77 -7.00 39.42
N PRO A 548 -14.86 -5.91 38.63
CA PRO A 548 -16.11 -5.19 38.46
C PRO A 548 -17.26 -6.06 37.96
N THR A 549 -18.49 -5.67 38.29
CA THR A 549 -19.74 -6.37 37.97
C THR A 549 -20.72 -5.50 37.18
N SER A 550 -20.33 -4.30 36.77
CA SER A 550 -21.19 -3.44 35.98
C SER A 550 -21.58 -4.10 34.66
N THR A 551 -22.78 -3.73 34.22
CA THR A 551 -23.31 -4.09 32.91
C THR A 551 -23.23 -2.86 32.01
N ALA A 552 -22.94 -3.08 30.74
CA ALA A 552 -22.57 -2.06 29.75
C ALA A 552 -21.17 -1.48 29.90
N TRP A 553 -20.62 -1.02 28.78
CA TRP A 553 -19.33 -0.34 28.68
C TRP A 553 -19.34 0.64 27.52
N GLN A 554 -18.36 1.55 27.53
CA GLN A 554 -18.22 2.62 26.56
C GLN A 554 -16.83 2.58 25.94
N MET A 555 -16.78 2.76 24.62
CA MET A 555 -15.58 3.23 23.92
C MET A 555 -15.64 4.76 23.95
N SER A 556 -14.55 5.40 24.40
CA SER A 556 -14.52 6.71 25.05
C SER A 556 -14.86 6.67 26.55
N GLY A 557 -14.75 7.83 27.18
CA GLY A 557 -14.77 8.01 28.63
C GLY A 557 -16.12 8.41 29.22
N ARG A 558 -16.08 8.79 30.50
CA ARG A 558 -17.17 9.49 31.18
C ARG A 558 -17.15 11.00 30.92
N GLY A 559 -18.22 11.70 31.30
CA GLY A 559 -18.28 13.16 31.33
C GLY A 559 -17.01 13.79 31.94
N GLY A 560 -16.40 14.72 31.20
CA GLY A 560 -15.17 15.43 31.58
C GLY A 560 -13.85 14.70 31.26
N PHE A 561 -13.89 13.44 30.83
CA PHE A 561 -12.70 12.63 30.50
C PHE A 561 -12.88 11.85 29.20
N LEU A 562 -13.59 12.43 28.24
CA LEU A 562 -13.87 11.80 26.95
C LEU A 562 -12.60 11.68 26.10
N TYR A 563 -12.55 10.62 25.30
CA TYR A 563 -11.43 10.36 24.41
C TYR A 563 -11.44 11.34 23.24
N LYS A 564 -10.29 11.96 22.97
CA LYS A 564 -10.04 12.72 21.74
C LYS A 564 -9.06 11.93 20.89
N GLY A 565 -9.51 11.47 19.74
CA GLY A 565 -8.70 10.63 18.84
C GLY A 565 -9.54 9.63 18.07
N SER A 566 -8.88 8.69 17.40
CA SER A 566 -9.52 7.67 16.60
C SER A 566 -9.26 6.27 17.17
N LEU A 567 -10.27 5.41 17.09
CA LEU A 567 -10.17 3.98 17.42
C LEU A 567 -10.54 3.13 16.21
N ASP A 568 -9.87 2.00 16.09
CA ASP A 568 -10.02 1.06 14.98
C ASP A 568 -9.77 -0.38 15.47
N GLU A 569 -10.41 -1.37 14.83
CA GLU A 569 -10.18 -2.81 15.03
C GLU A 569 -10.22 -3.27 16.50
N VAL A 570 -11.24 -2.86 17.27
CA VAL A 570 -11.39 -3.24 18.68
C VAL A 570 -11.83 -4.70 18.79
N SER A 571 -10.97 -5.56 19.34
CA SER A 571 -11.22 -7.00 19.48
C SER A 571 -11.07 -7.47 20.93
N ILE A 572 -11.98 -8.35 21.36
CA ILE A 572 -12.05 -8.87 22.73
C ILE A 572 -12.12 -10.39 22.71
N TYR A 573 -11.29 -11.06 23.52
CA TYR A 573 -11.19 -12.52 23.63
C TYR A 573 -11.42 -12.98 25.06
N ASN A 574 -12.00 -14.18 25.23
CA ASN A 574 -12.16 -14.83 26.55
C ASN A 574 -10.95 -15.72 26.93
N ARG A 575 -9.78 -15.40 26.35
CA ARG A 575 -8.50 -16.03 26.67
C ARG A 575 -7.37 -15.02 26.51
N ALA A 576 -6.21 -15.34 27.07
CA ALA A 576 -4.98 -14.62 26.79
C ALA A 576 -4.45 -15.00 25.39
N LEU A 577 -4.18 -14.01 24.55
CA LEU A 577 -3.39 -14.20 23.33
C LEU A 577 -1.92 -14.37 23.71
N SER A 578 -1.23 -15.26 23.02
CA SER A 578 0.23 -15.41 23.13
C SER A 578 0.95 -14.29 22.38
N GLN A 579 2.19 -14.02 22.76
CA GLN A 579 3.07 -13.07 22.07
C GLN A 579 3.12 -13.32 20.55
N ALA A 580 3.20 -14.58 20.13
CA ALA A 580 3.26 -14.95 18.72
C ALA A 580 1.95 -14.64 17.97
N GLU A 581 0.80 -14.73 18.64
CA GLU A 581 -0.49 -14.35 18.07
C GLU A 581 -0.63 -12.83 17.96
N ILE A 582 -0.08 -12.08 18.93
CA ILE A 582 -0.06 -10.61 18.91
C ILE A 582 0.90 -10.10 17.82
N CYS A 583 2.06 -10.75 17.60
CA CYS A 583 3.00 -10.38 16.53
C CYS A 583 2.44 -10.54 15.11
N ARG A 584 1.36 -11.29 14.93
CA ARG A 584 0.70 -11.50 13.62
C ARG A 584 -0.38 -10.44 13.33
N ARG A 585 -0.59 -9.48 14.23
CA ARG A 585 -1.65 -8.46 14.18
C ARG A 585 -1.17 -7.12 13.67
#